data_AF-A0A8H7QUD7-F1
#
_entry.id   AF-A0A8H7QUD7-F1
#
_cell.length_a   1.000
_cell.length_b   1.000
_cell.length_c   1.000
_cell.angle_alpha   90.00
_cell.angle_beta   90.00
_cell.angle_gamma   90.00
#
_symmetry.space_group_name_H-M   'P 1'
#
loop_
_entity.id
_entity.type
_entity.pdbx_description
1 polymer ?
#
loop_
_entity_poly.entity_id
_entity_poly.type
_entity_poly.pdbx_seq_one_letter_code
_entity_poly.pdbx_strand_id
1 'polypeptide(L)'
;MSSITSKKLLTLILVLNENEQKILLGMKKRGFGVGLYNGFGGKVEPGETIEEGARRELLEESELEAVEMEKIGNNLFTFENDPVGLDVHIYTTTRYLGEPHETEEMNPQWFSYADIPFHQMWPDDRLWFPYVFNKTKFTGHFHFAQDQKTIISQELIAVQHLD
;
A
#
# COMPACT_ATOMS: atom_id res chain seq x y z
N MET A 1 9.80 -7.46 -24.44
CA MET A 1 9.06 -7.03 -23.22
C MET A 1 8.15 -8.18 -22.85
N SER A 2 8.26 -8.71 -21.63
CA SER A 2 7.31 -9.72 -21.16
C SER A 2 5.93 -9.06 -21.06
N SER A 3 4.95 -9.53 -21.83
CA SER A 3 3.57 -9.04 -21.76
C SER A 3 2.90 -9.57 -20.50
N ILE A 4 2.27 -8.70 -19.70
CA ILE A 4 1.44 -9.10 -18.55
C ILE A 4 0.33 -10.03 -19.06
N THR A 5 0.23 -11.25 -18.52
CA THR A 5 -0.81 -12.22 -18.93
C THR A 5 -1.95 -12.32 -17.92
N SER A 6 -1.71 -11.87 -16.68
CA SER A 6 -2.72 -11.84 -15.61
C SER A 6 -2.38 -10.78 -14.57
N LYS A 7 -3.37 -10.40 -13.75
CA LYS A 7 -3.18 -9.49 -12.62
C LYS A 7 -3.71 -10.12 -11.33
N LYS A 8 -3.02 -9.85 -10.23
CA LYS A 8 -3.55 -10.08 -8.87
C LYS A 8 -4.11 -8.77 -8.35
N LEU A 9 -5.36 -8.81 -7.88
CA LEU A 9 -6.03 -7.68 -7.28
C LEU A 9 -5.65 -7.60 -5.80
N LEU A 10 -5.14 -6.44 -5.38
CA LEU A 10 -4.61 -6.22 -4.04
C LEU A 10 -5.11 -4.90 -3.48
N THR A 11 -5.07 -4.80 -2.15
CA THR A 11 -5.39 -3.60 -1.40
C THR A 11 -4.16 -3.12 -0.63
N LEU A 12 -4.13 -1.83 -0.35
CA LEU A 12 -3.21 -1.21 0.59
C LEU A 12 -3.96 -0.08 1.29
N ILE A 13 -3.91 -0.02 2.61
CA ILE A 13 -4.49 1.04 3.40
C ILE A 13 -3.43 1.72 4.27
N LEU A 14 -3.41 3.04 4.21
CA LEU A 14 -2.58 3.91 5.03
C LEU A 14 -3.44 4.54 6.12
N VAL A 15 -3.11 4.25 7.38
CA VAL A 15 -3.77 4.87 8.54
C VAL A 15 -3.03 6.15 8.88
N LEU A 16 -3.74 7.28 8.84
CA LEU A 16 -3.19 8.61 9.01
C LEU A 16 -3.73 9.27 10.29
N ASN A 17 -2.83 9.86 11.07
CA ASN A 17 -3.17 10.83 12.10
C ASN A 17 -2.78 12.22 11.61
N GLU A 18 -3.74 12.93 11.02
CA GLU A 18 -3.50 14.25 10.41
C GLU A 18 -3.17 15.33 11.45
N ASN A 19 -3.69 15.20 12.67
CA ASN A 19 -3.44 16.15 13.75
C ASN A 19 -1.96 16.13 14.19
N GLU A 20 -1.37 14.93 14.26
CA GLU A 20 0.03 14.74 14.64
C GLU A 20 0.98 14.61 13.45
N GLN A 21 0.44 14.67 12.21
CA GLN A 21 1.17 14.39 10.97
C GLN A 21 1.95 13.07 11.05
N LYS A 22 1.25 12.00 11.44
CA LYS A 22 1.81 10.66 11.55
C LYS A 22 1.09 9.66 10.65
N ILE A 23 1.83 8.65 10.24
CA ILE A 23 1.34 7.49 9.50
C ILE A 23 1.67 6.22 10.30
N LEU A 24 0.73 5.29 10.37
CA LEU A 24 0.99 3.96 10.91
C LEU A 24 1.51 3.08 9.78
N LEU A 25 2.67 2.47 9.99
CA LEU A 25 3.26 1.48 9.09
C LEU A 25 3.54 0.20 9.86
N GLY A 26 3.44 -0.96 9.22
CA GLY A 26 3.84 -2.23 9.82
C GLY A 26 5.13 -2.76 9.23
N MET A 27 6.04 -3.22 10.08
CA MET A 27 7.20 -4.02 9.64
C MET A 27 6.72 -5.43 9.29
N LYS A 28 6.86 -5.83 8.03
CA LYS A 28 6.39 -7.14 7.55
C LYS A 28 7.28 -8.27 8.07
N LYS A 29 6.65 -9.22 8.78
CA LYS A 29 7.32 -10.37 9.43
C LYS A 29 7.29 -11.63 8.57
N ARG A 30 6.32 -11.77 7.65
CA ARG A 30 6.14 -12.95 6.80
C ARG A 30 5.77 -12.58 5.36
N GLY A 31 6.05 -13.48 4.42
CA GLY A 31 5.61 -13.35 3.02
C GLY A 31 6.45 -12.42 2.14
N PHE A 32 5.81 -11.84 1.13
CA PHE A 32 6.43 -10.90 0.19
C PHE A 32 6.62 -9.53 0.85
N GLY A 33 7.82 -8.95 0.77
CA GLY A 33 8.16 -7.68 1.42
C GLY A 33 8.63 -7.80 2.88
N VAL A 34 8.99 -9.01 3.35
CA VAL A 34 9.57 -9.20 4.69
C VAL A 34 10.76 -8.28 4.94
N GLY A 35 10.78 -7.66 6.12
CA GLY A 35 11.84 -6.73 6.52
C GLY A 35 11.65 -5.30 5.98
N LEU A 36 10.53 -5.02 5.30
CA LEU A 36 10.16 -3.68 4.88
C LEU A 36 8.95 -3.18 5.70
N TYR A 37 8.94 -1.88 5.97
CA TYR A 37 7.75 -1.17 6.42
C TYR A 37 6.80 -0.95 5.24
N ASN A 38 5.49 -1.07 5.48
CA ASN A 38 4.46 -0.72 4.51
C ASN A 38 3.16 -0.30 5.22
N GLY A 39 2.17 0.15 4.46
CA GLY A 39 0.78 0.11 4.89
C GLY A 39 0.27 -1.33 5.06
N PHE A 40 -1.01 -1.45 5.40
CA PHE A 40 -1.65 -2.74 5.66
C PHE A 40 -2.45 -3.18 4.45
N GLY A 41 -2.44 -4.45 4.09
CA GLY A 41 -3.16 -4.89 2.90
C GLY A 41 -2.66 -6.20 2.31
N GLY A 42 -3.50 -6.76 1.46
CA GLY A 42 -3.27 -8.06 0.87
C GLY A 42 -4.14 -8.30 -0.35
N LYS A 43 -4.44 -9.57 -0.63
CA LYS A 43 -5.19 -9.94 -1.82
C LYS A 43 -6.67 -9.77 -1.57
N VAL A 44 -7.40 -9.32 -2.58
CA VAL A 44 -8.86 -9.37 -2.55
C VAL A 44 -9.31 -10.82 -2.77
N GLU A 45 -10.12 -11.34 -1.86
CA GLU A 45 -10.64 -12.70 -1.89
C GLU A 45 -11.86 -12.87 -2.81
N PRO A 46 -12.17 -14.11 -3.25
CA PRO A 46 -13.39 -14.37 -4.01
C PRO A 46 -14.65 -14.08 -3.17
N GLY A 47 -15.49 -13.17 -3.66
CA GLY A 47 -16.78 -12.85 -3.05
C GLY A 47 -16.79 -11.59 -2.19
N GLU A 48 -15.63 -10.96 -1.95
CA GLU A 48 -15.55 -9.63 -1.35
C GLU A 48 -15.30 -8.54 -2.40
N THR A 49 -15.77 -7.34 -2.10
CA THR A 49 -15.37 -6.11 -2.79
C THR A 49 -13.95 -5.72 -2.40
N ILE A 50 -13.31 -4.87 -3.20
CA ILE A 50 -11.97 -4.34 -2.92
C ILE A 50 -11.96 -3.58 -1.57
N GLU A 51 -13.04 -2.86 -1.26
CA GLU A 51 -13.16 -2.14 0.00
C GLU A 51 -13.30 -3.08 1.20
N GLU A 52 -14.08 -4.15 1.07
CA GLU A 52 -14.19 -5.19 2.12
C GLU A 52 -12.85 -5.86 2.37
N GLY A 53 -12.11 -6.20 1.31
CA GLY A 53 -10.76 -6.76 1.43
C GLY A 53 -9.79 -5.80 2.13
N ALA A 54 -9.84 -4.51 1.83
CA ALA A 54 -8.99 -3.51 2.50
C ALA A 54 -9.29 -3.40 4.00
N ARG A 55 -10.57 -3.49 4.41
CA ARG A 55 -10.97 -3.48 5.83
C ARG A 55 -10.56 -4.76 6.54
N ARG A 56 -10.76 -5.92 5.91
CA ARG A 56 -10.37 -7.23 6.44
C ARG A 56 -8.86 -7.27 6.70
N GLU A 57 -8.05 -6.92 5.70
CA GLU A 57 -6.59 -6.95 5.82
C GLU A 57 -6.08 -5.96 6.88
N LEU A 58 -6.68 -4.78 7.01
CA LEU A 58 -6.33 -3.85 8.10
C LEU A 58 -6.56 -4.47 9.48
N LEU A 59 -7.71 -5.12 9.66
CA LEU A 59 -8.06 -5.77 10.91
C LEU A 59 -7.12 -6.94 11.21
N GLU A 60 -6.85 -7.78 10.22
CA GLU A 60 -5.99 -8.96 10.34
C GLU A 60 -4.52 -8.60 10.62
N GLU A 61 -3.99 -7.56 9.99
CA GLU A 61 -2.58 -7.19 10.11
C GLU A 61 -2.30 -6.21 11.27
N SER A 62 -3.29 -5.48 11.79
CA SER A 62 -3.08 -4.43 12.80
C SER A 62 -4.08 -4.39 13.96
N GLU A 63 -5.14 -5.20 13.94
CA GLU A 63 -6.27 -5.12 14.88
C GLU A 63 -7.06 -3.79 14.84
N LEU A 64 -6.90 -2.99 13.78
CA LEU A 64 -7.66 -1.76 13.57
C LEU A 64 -8.87 -1.99 12.67
N GLU A 65 -10.00 -1.38 13.03
CA GLU A 65 -11.19 -1.34 12.18
C GLU A 65 -11.34 0.05 11.57
N ALA A 66 -11.14 0.18 10.26
CA ALA A 66 -11.43 1.44 9.59
C ALA A 66 -12.93 1.76 9.68
N VAL A 67 -13.29 2.98 10.08
CA VAL A 67 -14.68 3.47 10.07
C VAL A 67 -14.99 4.03 8.68
N GLU A 68 -14.14 4.91 8.19
CA GLU A 68 -14.22 5.48 6.85
C GLU A 68 -12.91 5.22 6.09
N MET A 69 -13.01 5.08 4.77
CA MET A 69 -11.83 4.94 3.92
C MET A 69 -12.05 5.77 2.65
N GLU A 70 -10.98 6.40 2.18
CA GLU A 70 -10.96 7.10 0.91
C GLU A 70 -9.99 6.41 -0.03
N LYS A 71 -10.45 6.09 -1.25
CA LYS A 71 -9.55 5.60 -2.29
C LYS A 71 -8.71 6.77 -2.82
N ILE A 72 -7.40 6.67 -2.68
CA ILE A 72 -6.45 7.74 -3.03
C ILE A 72 -5.56 7.39 -4.23
N GLY A 73 -5.39 6.11 -4.55
CA GLY A 73 -4.61 5.76 -5.73
C GLY A 73 -4.80 4.34 -6.24
N ASN A 74 -4.23 4.10 -7.42
CA ASN A 74 -4.14 2.78 -8.02
C ASN A 74 -2.75 2.58 -8.65
N ASN A 75 -1.97 1.64 -8.12
CA ASN A 75 -0.64 1.32 -8.64
C ASN A 75 -0.64 -0.06 -9.31
N LEU A 76 -0.16 -0.11 -10.55
CA LEU A 76 0.22 -1.35 -11.20
C LEU A 76 1.72 -1.61 -10.98
N PHE A 77 2.06 -2.76 -10.42
CA PHE A 77 3.45 -3.21 -10.32
C PHE A 77 3.72 -4.37 -11.27
N THR A 78 4.83 -4.31 -11.99
CA THR A 78 5.28 -5.37 -12.91
C THR A 78 6.74 -5.67 -12.69
N PHE A 79 7.15 -6.94 -12.82
CA PHE A 79 8.52 -7.36 -12.57
C PHE A 79 9.13 -8.01 -13.82
N GLU A 80 10.42 -7.80 -14.07
CA GLU A 80 11.11 -8.51 -15.15
C GLU A 80 10.95 -10.02 -15.01
N ASN A 81 10.67 -10.68 -16.14
CA ASN A 81 10.45 -12.13 -16.23
C ASN A 81 9.28 -12.66 -15.39
N ASP A 82 8.41 -11.80 -14.85
CA ASP A 82 7.15 -12.20 -14.23
C ASP A 82 5.97 -11.77 -15.12
N PRO A 83 5.14 -12.72 -15.60
CA PRO A 83 3.96 -12.39 -16.39
C PRO A 83 2.78 -11.88 -15.54
N VAL A 84 2.89 -11.89 -14.21
CA VAL A 84 1.83 -11.47 -13.29
C VAL A 84 2.04 -10.02 -12.83
N GLY A 85 1.06 -9.16 -13.12
CA GLY A 85 0.99 -7.81 -12.56
C GLY A 85 0.33 -7.79 -11.18
N LEU A 86 0.70 -6.84 -10.33
CA LEU A 86 0.02 -6.56 -9.07
C LEU A 86 -0.78 -5.26 -9.22
N ASP A 87 -2.11 -5.35 -9.17
CA ASP A 87 -3.02 -4.20 -9.27
C ASP A 87 -3.44 -3.79 -7.86
N VAL A 88 -2.78 -2.78 -7.32
CA VAL A 88 -2.89 -2.37 -5.91
C VAL A 88 -3.77 -1.14 -5.78
N HIS A 89 -4.92 -1.33 -5.15
CA HIS A 89 -5.88 -0.28 -4.84
C HIS A 89 -5.52 0.34 -3.48
N ILE A 90 -5.17 1.62 -3.47
CA ILE A 90 -4.62 2.31 -2.30
C ILE A 90 -5.70 3.19 -1.66
N TYR A 91 -5.90 2.97 -0.37
CA TYR A 91 -6.84 3.67 0.48
C TYR A 91 -6.12 4.41 1.61
N THR A 92 -6.78 5.43 2.14
CA THR A 92 -6.39 6.11 3.38
C THR A 92 -7.54 6.07 4.36
N THR A 93 -7.23 6.04 5.66
CA THR A 93 -8.21 6.26 6.72
C THR A 93 -7.66 7.19 7.79
N THR A 94 -8.52 8.11 8.25
CA THR A 94 -8.27 8.98 9.40
C THR A 94 -9.18 8.67 10.58
N ARG A 95 -10.19 7.82 10.39
CA ARG A 95 -11.14 7.41 11.44
C ARG A 95 -11.21 5.90 11.48
N TYR A 96 -10.78 5.35 12.61
CA TYR A 96 -10.70 3.93 12.89
C TYR A 96 -11.06 3.65 14.36
N LEU A 97 -11.34 2.39 14.69
CA LEU A 97 -11.54 1.89 16.04
C LEU A 97 -10.40 0.94 16.41
N GLY A 98 -10.15 0.82 17.71
CA GLY A 98 -9.09 -0.02 18.26
C GLY A 98 -7.76 0.71 18.39
N GLU A 99 -6.77 -0.03 18.88
CA GLU A 99 -5.36 0.37 18.97
C GLU A 99 -4.53 -0.63 18.17
N PRO A 100 -3.47 -0.19 17.48
CA PRO A 100 -2.69 -1.10 16.66
C PRO A 100 -1.87 -2.07 17.50
N HIS A 101 -1.93 -3.36 17.17
CA HIS A 101 -1.19 -4.42 17.87
C HIS A 101 -0.29 -5.21 16.91
N GLU A 102 0.81 -5.74 17.44
CA GLU A 102 1.66 -6.67 16.70
C GLU A 102 0.91 -7.98 16.46
N THR A 103 0.91 -8.42 15.20
CA THR A 103 0.29 -9.68 14.76
C THR A 103 1.37 -10.68 14.34
N GLU A 104 0.98 -11.88 13.91
CA GLU A 104 1.94 -12.82 13.30
C GLU A 104 2.57 -12.25 12.02
N GLU A 105 1.87 -11.35 11.32
CA GLU A 105 2.25 -10.84 9.99
C GLU A 105 2.96 -9.50 10.03
N MET A 106 2.55 -8.60 10.91
CA MET A 106 3.00 -7.21 10.93
C MET A 106 3.31 -6.73 12.35
N ASN A 107 4.32 -5.87 12.48
CA ASN A 107 4.59 -5.11 13.70
C ASN A 107 4.33 -3.61 13.46
N PRO A 108 3.14 -3.09 13.82
CA PRO A 108 2.76 -1.70 13.60
C PRO A 108 3.59 -0.70 14.41
N GLN A 109 3.93 0.43 13.79
CA GLN A 109 4.62 1.54 14.41
C GLN A 109 4.22 2.86 13.76
N TRP A 110 4.00 3.88 14.60
CA TRP A 110 3.74 5.24 14.14
C TRP A 110 5.03 5.96 13.74
N PHE A 111 5.00 6.63 12.60
CA PHE A 111 6.08 7.48 12.10
C PHE A 111 5.56 8.88 11.82
N SER A 112 6.33 9.91 12.18
CA SER A 112 6.07 11.27 11.67
C SER A 112 6.28 11.31 10.16
N TYR A 113 5.51 12.13 9.44
CA TYR A 113 5.70 12.36 8.01
C TYR A 113 7.13 12.82 7.67
N ALA A 114 7.81 13.51 8.59
CA ALA A 114 9.18 13.96 8.41
C ALA A 114 10.22 12.84 8.56
N ASP A 115 9.90 11.77 9.29
CA ASP A 115 10.81 10.70 9.70
C ASP A 115 10.38 9.33 9.17
N ILE A 116 9.65 9.30 8.04
CA ILE A 116 9.25 8.05 7.40
C ILE A 116 10.52 7.29 6.95
N PRO A 117 10.64 5.99 7.29
CA PRO A 117 11.85 5.23 7.03
C PRO A 117 11.90 4.72 5.59
N PHE A 118 11.84 5.60 4.59
CA PHE A 118 11.79 5.22 3.16
C PHE A 118 12.94 4.29 2.71
N HIS A 119 14.07 4.30 3.42
CA HIS A 119 15.20 3.39 3.17
C HIS A 119 14.94 1.93 3.57
N GLN A 120 13.91 1.68 4.39
CA GLN A 120 13.38 0.38 4.81
C GLN A 120 11.97 0.14 4.26
N MET A 121 11.59 0.82 3.18
CA MET A 121 10.29 0.68 2.53
C MET A 121 10.48 0.25 1.07
N TRP A 122 9.38 0.08 0.33
CA TRP A 122 9.51 -0.17 -1.10
C TRP A 122 10.08 1.07 -1.81
N PRO A 123 10.95 0.89 -2.83
CA PRO A 123 11.60 2.01 -3.51
C PRO A 123 10.65 3.00 -4.17
N ASP A 124 9.44 2.56 -4.53
CA ASP A 124 8.40 3.39 -5.14
C ASP A 124 7.64 4.24 -4.13
N ASP A 125 7.57 3.84 -2.86
CA ASP A 125 6.80 4.52 -1.82
C ASP A 125 7.16 6.00 -1.70
N ARG A 126 8.46 6.31 -1.76
CA ARG A 126 8.97 7.70 -1.72
C ARG A 126 8.47 8.59 -2.86
N LEU A 127 7.98 8.00 -3.95
CA LEU A 127 7.53 8.70 -5.14
C LEU A 127 6.04 9.04 -5.05
N TRP A 128 5.21 8.12 -4.54
CA TRP A 128 3.76 8.30 -4.50
C TRP A 128 3.21 8.70 -3.12
N PHE A 129 3.93 8.47 -2.01
CA PHE A 129 3.54 8.98 -0.69
C PHE A 129 3.27 10.51 -0.66
N PRO A 130 4.03 11.37 -1.37
CA PRO A 130 3.70 12.79 -1.45
C PRO A 130 2.30 13.09 -1.99
N TYR A 131 1.74 12.24 -2.87
CA TYR A 131 0.37 12.41 -3.37
C TYR A 131 -0.65 12.14 -2.26
N VAL A 132 -0.40 11.14 -1.41
CA VAL A 132 -1.22 10.85 -0.22
C VAL A 132 -1.24 12.04 0.72
N PHE A 133 -0.08 12.60 1.07
CA PHE A 133 -0.02 13.74 2.00
C PHE A 133 -0.63 15.02 1.44
N ASN A 134 -0.57 15.19 0.12
CA ASN A 134 -1.21 16.29 -0.59
C ASN A 134 -2.68 16.02 -0.95
N LYS A 135 -3.26 14.90 -0.48
CA LYS A 135 -4.64 14.47 -0.79
C LYS A 135 -4.96 14.51 -2.29
N THR A 136 -3.96 14.17 -3.11
CA THR A 136 -4.06 14.19 -4.57
C THR A 136 -4.22 12.76 -5.05
N LYS A 137 -5.31 12.48 -5.77
CA LYS A 137 -5.54 11.16 -6.36
C LYS A 137 -4.52 10.87 -7.45
N PHE A 138 -4.07 9.62 -7.54
CA PHE A 138 -3.02 9.24 -8.50
C PHE A 138 -3.20 7.85 -9.09
N THR A 139 -2.63 7.66 -10.28
CA THR A 139 -2.36 6.32 -10.80
C THR A 139 -0.88 6.18 -11.08
N GLY A 140 -0.35 4.99 -10.81
CA GLY A 140 1.06 4.67 -11.02
C GLY A 140 1.24 3.36 -11.77
N HIS A 141 2.30 3.28 -12.56
CA HIS A 141 2.83 2.03 -13.07
C HIS A 141 4.33 1.99 -12.76
N PHE A 142 4.76 1.01 -11.97
CA PHE A 142 6.16 0.82 -11.63
C PHE A 142 6.63 -0.54 -12.16
N HIS A 143 7.60 -0.50 -13.07
CA HIS A 143 8.25 -1.71 -13.57
C HIS A 143 9.58 -1.93 -12.86
N PHE A 144 9.65 -3.01 -12.10
CA PHE A 144 10.83 -3.43 -11.35
C PHE A 144 11.67 -4.44 -12.12
N ALA A 145 12.98 -4.40 -11.89
CA ALA A 145 13.90 -5.46 -12.25
C ALA A 145 13.62 -6.74 -11.45
N GLN A 146 14.27 -7.83 -11.86
CA GLN A 146 14.12 -9.14 -11.20
C GLN A 146 14.53 -9.14 -9.72
N ASP A 147 15.37 -8.17 -9.29
CA ASP A 147 15.79 -8.00 -7.91
C ASP A 147 14.70 -7.41 -6.99
N GLN A 148 13.56 -6.99 -7.55
CA GLN A 148 12.43 -6.37 -6.86
C GLN A 148 12.78 -5.07 -6.10
N LYS A 149 13.92 -4.46 -6.42
CA LYS A 149 14.45 -3.26 -5.77
C LYS A 149 14.77 -2.16 -6.75
N THR A 150 15.17 -2.51 -7.96
CA THR A 150 15.52 -1.54 -8.99
C THR A 150 14.29 -1.22 -9.82
N ILE A 151 13.82 0.03 -9.79
CA ILE A 151 12.77 0.52 -10.70
C ILE A 151 13.42 0.79 -12.07
N ILE A 152 13.01 0.06 -13.10
CA ILE A 152 13.47 0.21 -14.48
C ILE A 152 12.75 1.36 -15.18
N SER A 153 11.44 1.42 -15.00
CA SER A 153 10.60 2.49 -15.55
C SER A 153 9.42 2.75 -14.64
N GLN A 154 8.96 3.99 -14.64
CA GLN A 154 7.79 4.39 -13.89
C GLN A 154 6.97 5.43 -14.64
N GLU A 155 5.67 5.39 -14.42
CA GLU A 155 4.73 6.46 -14.74
C GLU A 155 3.92 6.74 -13.48
N LEU A 156 3.78 8.00 -13.10
CA LEU A 156 3.00 8.41 -11.94
C LEU A 156 2.30 9.73 -12.28
N ILE A 157 0.97 9.70 -12.30
CA ILE A 157 0.15 10.81 -12.76
C ILE A 157 -0.92 11.17 -11.72
N ALA A 158 -1.15 12.47 -11.55
CA ALA A 158 -2.31 12.95 -10.78
C ALA A 158 -3.58 12.77 -11.63
N VAL A 159 -4.66 12.35 -11.00
CA VAL A 159 -5.96 12.13 -11.64
C VAL A 159 -7.08 12.79 -10.86
N GLN A 160 -8.20 13.10 -11.53
CA GLN A 160 -9.39 13.67 -10.87
C GLN A 160 -10.29 12.58 -10.29
N HIS A 161 -10.33 11.41 -10.95
CA HIS A 161 -11.18 10.28 -10.60
C HIS A 161 -10.36 9.00 -10.65
N LEU A 162 -10.73 8.05 -9.79
CA LEU A 162 -10.19 6.70 -9.75
C LEU A 162 -11.34 5.75 -10.09
N ASP A 163 -11.08 4.83 -11.00
CA ASP A 163 -12.01 3.76 -11.37
C ASP A 163 -12.14 2.72 -10.27
#